data_AF-A0A929JZP9-F1
#
_entry.id   AF-A0A929JZP9-F1
#
_cell.length_a   1.000
_cell.length_b   1.000
_cell.length_c   1.000
_cell.angle_alpha   90.00
_cell.angle_beta   90.00
_cell.angle_gamma   90.00
#
_symmetry.space_group_name_H-M   'P 1'
#
loop_
_entity.id
_entity.type
_entity.pdbx_description
1 polymer ?
#
loop_
_entity_poly.entity_id
_entity_poly.type
_entity_poly.pdbx_seq_one_letter_code
_entity_poly.pdbx_strand_id
1 'polypeptide(L)'
;MYNQPYQTEISYSNGWKIFFTVGALLLSALFGWLIYAGFTEKAGIFGVLFGSAGILFFAYCLLLVFKEKLIVEPDRFIHVKVFSQKEVLFSDIEGYHVDNNYISIVSAQTQKPVIKLSTYIGKSKVLSLLRANFTDLDLRDQHQSEEDIIYNNDYGLTPEEAAQNLKNAKKLCNILSVASIILALWVGFYPDTNSLVVNMIFPVVILLVIKRSRGLIRVDSSKNSANPNLSLAFIAPLFALALRCFSDYHIFSFQNMWTFTIAAFVVLATITFIGSKEFNFSGYANIANTLMIAVYLFGYCVVDVLIINCTFDKSIPQTYKAEVLDKRISKGKQQAIILL
;
A
#
# COMPACT_ATOMS: atom_id res chain seq x y z
N MET A 1 -26.16 -13.15 25.44
CA MET A 1 -25.89 -13.97 26.64
C MET A 1 -24.57 -13.50 27.23
N TYR A 2 -24.60 -12.61 28.22
CA TYR A 2 -23.40 -12.02 28.85
C TYR A 2 -23.09 -12.73 30.17
N ASN A 3 -22.36 -13.85 30.11
CA ASN A 3 -21.93 -14.60 31.31
C ASN A 3 -20.39 -14.68 31.36
N GLN A 4 -19.72 -13.53 31.45
CA GLN A 4 -18.36 -13.44 31.99
C GLN A 4 -18.46 -12.75 33.36
N PRO A 5 -18.60 -13.51 34.46
CA PRO A 5 -18.72 -12.92 35.81
C PRO A 5 -17.41 -12.31 36.33
N TYR A 6 -16.32 -12.30 35.54
CA TYR A 6 -15.00 -11.86 35.96
C TYR A 6 -14.33 -10.94 34.96
N GLN A 7 -13.69 -9.90 35.49
CA GLN A 7 -12.82 -8.99 34.77
C GLN A 7 -11.66 -9.77 34.13
N THR A 8 -11.54 -9.71 32.81
CA THR A 8 -10.45 -10.37 32.08
C THR A 8 -9.52 -9.33 31.49
N GLU A 9 -8.24 -9.41 31.83
CA GLU A 9 -7.21 -8.58 31.21
C GLU A 9 -6.53 -9.30 30.05
N ILE A 10 -6.49 -8.63 28.89
CA ILE A 10 -5.82 -9.12 27.69
C ILE A 10 -4.70 -8.14 27.34
N SER A 11 -3.45 -8.60 27.37
CA SER A 11 -2.27 -7.83 27.00
C SER A 11 -1.40 -8.58 25.98
N TYR A 12 -0.29 -7.98 25.57
CA TYR A 12 0.72 -8.65 24.73
C TYR A 12 1.16 -9.99 25.35
N SER A 13 1.37 -11.00 24.50
CA SER A 13 1.91 -12.28 24.95
C SER A 13 3.34 -12.11 25.48
N ASN A 14 3.76 -13.00 26.37
CA ASN A 14 5.11 -12.96 26.95
C ASN A 14 6.20 -13.04 25.86
N GLY A 15 5.97 -13.80 24.78
CA GLY A 15 6.89 -13.87 23.65
C GLY A 15 7.11 -12.52 22.96
N TRP A 16 6.04 -11.76 22.72
CA TRP A 16 6.15 -10.40 22.16
C TRP A 16 6.83 -9.43 23.13
N LYS A 17 6.51 -9.51 24.43
CA LYS A 17 7.19 -8.68 25.45
C LYS A 17 8.70 -8.92 25.46
N ILE A 18 9.13 -10.18 25.41
CA ILE A 18 10.54 -10.55 25.33
C ILE A 18 11.16 -10.04 24.02
N PHE A 19 10.51 -10.30 22.88
CA PHE A 19 11.00 -9.87 21.56
C PHE A 19 11.23 -8.35 21.50
N PHE A 20 10.25 -7.55 21.92
CA PHE A 20 10.40 -6.09 21.94
C PHE A 20 11.45 -5.63 22.95
N THR A 21 11.57 -6.28 24.10
CA THR A 21 12.59 -5.95 25.11
C THR A 21 14.00 -6.18 24.57
N VAL A 22 14.26 -7.35 23.98
CA VAL A 22 15.55 -7.69 23.38
C VAL A 22 15.86 -6.76 22.21
N GLY A 23 14.89 -6.54 21.32
CA GLY A 23 15.04 -5.63 20.18
C GLY A 23 15.35 -4.19 20.60
N ALA A 24 14.63 -3.67 21.60
CA ALA A 24 14.88 -2.34 22.13
C ALA A 24 16.27 -2.20 22.76
N LEU A 25 16.77 -3.24 23.45
CA LEU A 25 18.11 -3.23 24.05
C LEU A 25 19.21 -3.19 22.98
N LEU A 26 19.11 -4.04 21.94
CA LEU A 26 20.07 -4.06 20.83
C LEU A 26 20.07 -2.74 20.05
N LEU A 27 18.89 -2.20 19.75
CA LEU A 27 18.77 -0.95 19.01
C LEU A 27 19.22 0.24 19.86
N SER A 28 18.94 0.24 21.16
CA SER A 28 19.46 1.29 22.06
C SER A 28 20.98 1.31 22.11
N ALA A 29 21.65 0.15 22.04
CA ALA A 29 23.10 0.10 21.92
C ALA A 29 23.61 0.70 20.60
N LEU A 30 22.93 0.40 19.48
CA LEU A 30 23.23 1.01 18.17
C LEU A 30 23.06 2.53 18.18
N PHE A 31 21.95 3.03 18.73
CA PHE A 31 21.71 4.47 18.84
C PHE A 31 22.64 5.15 19.85
N GLY A 32 23.02 4.46 20.93
CA GLY A 32 24.06 4.93 21.86
C GLY A 32 25.41 5.09 21.17
N TRP A 33 25.77 4.15 20.30
CA TRP A 33 26.96 4.28 19.44
C TRP A 33 26.85 5.45 18.45
N LEU A 34 25.67 5.68 17.84
CA LEU A 34 25.45 6.85 16.97
C LEU A 34 25.60 8.18 17.71
N ILE A 35 25.14 8.27 18.97
CA ILE A 35 25.38 9.44 19.82
C ILE A 35 26.88 9.62 20.04
N TYR A 36 27.59 8.55 20.40
CA TYR A 36 29.04 8.57 20.61
C TYR A 36 29.78 9.03 19.33
N ALA A 37 29.42 8.50 18.17
CA ALA A 37 29.96 8.92 16.87
C ALA A 37 29.61 10.37 16.53
N GLY A 38 28.44 10.87 16.97
CA GLY A 38 28.07 12.28 16.85
C GLY A 38 29.01 13.22 17.60
N PHE A 39 29.56 12.79 18.75
CA PHE A 39 30.51 13.57 19.54
C PHE A 39 31.98 13.39 19.14
N THR A 40 32.34 12.26 18.53
CA THR A 40 33.74 11.90 18.25
C THR A 40 34.11 11.87 16.77
N GLU A 41 33.13 11.73 15.87
CA GLU A 41 33.31 11.61 14.42
C GLU A 41 32.56 12.70 13.63
N LYS A 42 32.60 12.63 12.29
CA LYS A 42 31.98 13.60 11.36
C LYS A 42 30.44 13.62 11.38
N ALA A 43 29.79 12.71 12.13
CA ALA A 43 28.33 12.67 12.21
C ALA A 43 27.75 13.93 12.89
N GLY A 44 28.53 14.58 13.76
CA GLY A 44 28.19 15.86 14.38
C GLY A 44 26.85 15.85 15.12
N ILE A 45 26.21 17.02 15.19
CA ILE A 45 24.95 17.21 15.93
C ILE A 45 23.80 16.33 15.43
N PHE A 46 23.81 15.95 14.15
CA PHE A 46 22.80 15.06 13.57
C PHE A 46 22.87 13.65 14.17
N GLY A 47 24.07 13.12 14.43
CA GLY A 47 24.26 11.83 15.10
C GLY A 47 23.70 11.82 16.52
N VAL A 48 23.92 12.91 17.27
CA VAL A 48 23.39 13.08 18.62
C VAL A 48 21.87 13.16 18.62
N LEU A 49 21.28 14.03 17.78
CA LEU A 49 19.83 14.22 17.72
C LEU A 49 19.10 12.95 17.27
N PHE A 50 19.57 12.30 16.21
CA PHE A 50 18.98 11.08 15.68
C PHE A 50 19.14 9.92 16.66
N GLY A 51 20.31 9.81 17.28
CA GLY A 51 20.58 8.84 18.33
C GLY A 51 19.66 8.99 19.55
N SER A 52 19.52 10.20 20.08
CA SER A 52 18.62 10.47 21.21
C SER A 52 17.16 10.22 20.85
N ALA A 53 16.71 10.65 19.67
CA ALA A 53 15.35 10.40 19.19
C ALA A 53 15.07 8.88 19.06
N GLY A 54 16.03 8.11 18.55
CA GLY A 54 15.95 6.66 18.47
C GLY A 54 15.75 6.01 19.84
N ILE A 55 16.59 6.35 20.83
CA ILE A 55 16.47 5.80 22.20
C ILE A 55 15.10 6.14 22.82
N LEU A 56 14.66 7.40 22.73
CA LEU A 56 13.36 7.82 23.24
C LEU A 56 12.20 7.06 22.57
N PHE A 57 12.29 6.85 21.25
CA PHE A 57 11.32 6.07 20.51
C PHE A 57 11.24 4.62 21.00
N PHE A 58 12.38 3.94 21.20
CA PHE A 58 12.37 2.56 21.72
C PHE A 58 11.89 2.46 23.16
N ALA A 59 12.23 3.44 24.01
CA ALA A 59 11.69 3.53 25.36
C ALA A 59 10.15 3.67 25.32
N TYR A 60 9.61 4.50 24.42
CA TYR A 60 8.18 4.63 24.21
C TYR A 60 7.53 3.33 23.71
N CYS A 61 8.15 2.64 22.75
CA CYS A 61 7.67 1.33 22.27
C CYS A 61 7.61 0.28 23.38
N LEU A 62 8.59 0.26 24.29
CA LEU A 62 8.54 -0.63 25.47
C LEU A 62 7.38 -0.26 26.39
N LEU A 63 7.18 1.03 26.68
CA LEU A 63 6.04 1.48 27.47
C LEU A 63 4.71 1.05 26.86
N LEU A 64 4.57 1.12 25.52
CA LEU A 64 3.39 0.63 24.82
C LEU A 64 3.16 -0.87 25.07
N VAL A 65 4.18 -1.69 24.88
CA VAL A 65 4.08 -3.16 25.02
C VAL A 65 3.71 -3.60 26.45
N PHE A 66 4.17 -2.86 27.47
CA PHE A 66 3.89 -3.20 28.87
C PHE A 66 2.60 -2.57 29.42
N LYS A 67 2.24 -1.36 28.99
CA LYS A 67 1.06 -0.66 29.52
C LYS A 67 -0.21 -0.88 28.70
N GLU A 68 -0.09 -1.14 27.40
CA GLU A 68 -1.27 -1.29 26.56
C GLU A 68 -1.97 -2.63 26.83
N LYS A 69 -3.24 -2.55 27.25
CA LYS A 69 -4.08 -3.71 27.54
C LYS A 69 -5.55 -3.42 27.27
N LEU A 70 -6.29 -4.47 26.95
CA LEU A 70 -7.74 -4.47 26.90
C LEU A 70 -8.27 -5.14 28.17
N ILE A 71 -9.06 -4.42 28.93
CA ILE A 71 -9.80 -4.95 30.07
C ILE A 71 -11.23 -5.20 29.59
N VAL A 72 -11.71 -6.42 29.82
CA VAL A 72 -13.08 -6.82 29.52
C VAL A 72 -13.84 -6.93 30.84
N GLU A 73 -14.83 -6.08 31.01
CA GLU A 73 -15.77 -6.10 32.12
C GLU A 73 -17.12 -6.69 31.66
N PRO A 74 -18.06 -6.97 32.58
CA PRO A 74 -19.33 -7.64 32.22
C PRO A 74 -20.20 -6.87 31.23
N ASP A 75 -20.07 -5.55 31.16
CA ASP A 75 -20.91 -4.64 30.35
C ASP A 75 -20.10 -3.69 29.45
N ARG A 76 -18.77 -3.74 29.46
CA ARG A 76 -17.92 -2.81 28.71
C ARG A 76 -16.53 -3.31 28.36
N PHE A 77 -15.93 -2.69 27.35
CA PHE A 77 -14.50 -2.76 27.06
C PHE A 77 -13.79 -1.49 27.52
N ILE A 78 -12.64 -1.67 28.16
CA ILE A 78 -11.74 -0.59 28.53
C ILE A 78 -10.39 -0.82 27.86
N HIS A 79 -10.04 0.02 26.89
CA HIS A 79 -8.72 0.04 26.25
C HIS A 79 -7.81 1.03 26.96
N VAL A 80 -6.81 0.50 27.66
CA VAL A 80 -5.79 1.28 28.35
C VAL A 80 -4.58 1.40 27.43
N LYS A 81 -4.16 2.63 27.12
CA LYS A 81 -2.92 2.99 26.42
C LYS A 81 -1.95 3.67 27.38
N VAL A 82 -0.75 3.99 26.89
CA VAL A 82 0.30 4.64 27.70
C VAL A 82 -0.17 5.99 28.29
N PHE A 83 -0.91 6.78 27.52
CA PHE A 83 -1.31 8.15 27.88
C PHE A 83 -2.83 8.40 27.82
N SER A 84 -3.63 7.37 27.57
CA SER A 84 -5.07 7.53 27.36
C SER A 84 -5.80 6.24 27.72
N GLN A 85 -7.01 6.37 28.24
CA GLN A 85 -7.93 5.27 28.44
C GLN A 85 -9.20 5.58 27.66
N LYS A 86 -9.73 4.57 26.97
CA LYS A 86 -11.01 4.63 26.29
C LYS A 86 -11.92 3.53 26.79
N GLU A 87 -13.17 3.86 27.00
CA GLU A 87 -14.22 2.95 27.45
C GLU A 87 -15.35 2.93 26.44
N VAL A 88 -15.95 1.75 26.24
CA VAL A 88 -17.15 1.59 25.43
C VAL A 88 -18.05 0.52 26.04
N LEU A 89 -19.31 0.88 26.29
CA LEU A 89 -20.34 -0.04 26.76
C LEU A 89 -20.71 -1.02 25.64
N PHE A 90 -21.06 -2.25 26.00
CA PHE A 90 -21.47 -3.26 25.02
C PHE A 90 -22.75 -2.90 24.28
N SER A 91 -23.64 -2.14 24.91
CA SER A 91 -24.84 -1.58 24.26
C SER A 91 -24.52 -0.60 23.13
N ASP A 92 -23.35 0.04 23.18
CA ASP A 92 -22.95 1.06 22.20
C ASP A 92 -22.13 0.47 21.04
N ILE A 93 -21.85 -0.83 21.07
CA ILE A 93 -21.06 -1.54 20.06
C ILE A 93 -21.99 -2.09 18.99
N GLU A 94 -21.73 -1.73 17.75
CA GLU A 94 -22.42 -2.31 16.59
C GLU A 94 -21.81 -3.67 16.20
N GLY A 95 -20.48 -3.73 16.25
CA GLY A 95 -19.73 -4.89 15.83
C GLY A 95 -18.22 -4.61 15.75
N TYR A 96 -17.52 -5.42 14.99
CA TYR A 96 -16.07 -5.29 14.81
C TYR A 96 -15.60 -5.55 13.37
N HIS A 97 -14.47 -4.95 13.01
CA HIS A 97 -13.69 -5.22 11.80
C HIS A 97 -12.33 -5.83 12.18
N VAL A 98 -11.80 -6.72 11.34
CA VAL A 98 -10.53 -7.40 11.54
C VAL A 98 -9.60 -7.14 10.36
N ASP A 99 -8.62 -6.28 10.58
CA ASP A 99 -7.50 -6.01 9.69
C ASP A 99 -6.29 -6.91 9.94
N ASN A 100 -5.33 -6.88 9.00
CA ASN A 100 -4.07 -7.61 9.14
C ASN A 100 -3.36 -7.22 10.45
N ASN A 101 -3.39 -5.93 10.78
CA ASN A 101 -2.66 -5.34 11.89
C ASN A 101 -3.54 -4.92 13.06
N TYR A 102 -4.86 -4.76 12.87
CA TYR A 102 -5.74 -4.22 13.89
C TYR A 102 -7.08 -4.94 13.98
N ILE A 103 -7.67 -4.97 15.17
CA ILE A 103 -9.08 -5.29 15.42
C ILE A 103 -9.75 -3.98 15.84
N SER A 104 -10.74 -3.55 15.07
CA SER A 104 -11.46 -2.29 15.30
C SER A 104 -12.86 -2.60 15.83
N ILE A 105 -13.19 -2.09 17.01
CA ILE A 105 -14.54 -2.18 17.59
C ILE A 105 -15.28 -0.89 17.22
N VAL A 106 -16.42 -1.04 16.55
CA VAL A 106 -17.19 0.06 15.96
C VAL A 106 -18.41 0.37 16.81
N SER A 107 -18.66 1.65 17.04
CA SER A 107 -19.85 2.08 17.79
C SER A 107 -21.06 2.27 16.89
N ALA A 108 -22.21 1.81 17.36
CA ALA A 108 -23.51 1.95 16.70
C ALA A 108 -23.94 3.42 16.54
N GLN A 109 -23.48 4.32 17.42
CA GLN A 109 -23.88 5.72 17.40
C GLN A 109 -23.11 6.54 16.35
N THR A 110 -21.83 6.23 16.13
CA THR A 110 -20.94 7.05 15.28
C THR A 110 -20.50 6.35 14.00
N GLN A 111 -20.72 5.04 13.88
CA GLN A 111 -20.16 4.17 12.82
C GLN A 111 -18.65 4.33 12.64
N LYS A 112 -17.95 4.77 13.70
CA LYS A 112 -16.50 4.97 13.70
C LYS A 112 -15.85 4.02 14.71
N PRO A 113 -14.60 3.61 14.47
CA PRO A 113 -13.87 2.75 15.38
C PRO A 113 -13.57 3.51 16.68
N VAL A 114 -14.18 3.05 17.78
CA VAL A 114 -13.98 3.64 19.11
C VAL A 114 -12.72 3.08 19.74
N ILE A 115 -12.52 1.77 19.62
CA ILE A 115 -11.34 1.05 20.07
C ILE A 115 -10.65 0.43 18.85
N LYS A 116 -9.35 0.69 18.72
CA LYS A 116 -8.46 0.04 17.73
C LYS A 116 -7.36 -0.69 18.48
N LEU A 117 -7.36 -2.01 18.39
CA LEU A 117 -6.42 -2.89 19.07
C LEU A 117 -5.47 -3.49 18.06
N SER A 118 -4.19 -3.54 18.38
CA SER A 118 -3.21 -4.29 17.58
C SER A 118 -3.54 -5.79 17.59
N THR A 119 -3.38 -6.47 16.45
CA THR A 119 -3.51 -7.94 16.36
C THR A 119 -2.45 -8.68 17.17
N TYR A 120 -1.43 -8.00 17.71
CA TYR A 120 -0.47 -8.59 18.64
C TYR A 120 -1.00 -8.71 20.09
N ILE A 121 -2.10 -8.04 20.42
CA ILE A 121 -2.75 -8.12 21.74
C ILE A 121 -3.75 -9.27 21.73
N GLY A 122 -3.31 -10.44 22.17
CA GLY A 122 -4.19 -11.58 22.46
C GLY A 122 -5.21 -11.93 21.37
N LYS A 123 -4.86 -11.81 20.08
CA LYS A 123 -5.75 -11.93 18.90
C LYS A 123 -6.81 -13.01 19.05
N SER A 124 -6.40 -14.23 19.38
CA SER A 124 -7.31 -15.37 19.48
C SER A 124 -8.38 -15.16 20.55
N LYS A 125 -8.00 -14.67 21.73
CA LYS A 125 -8.92 -14.39 22.85
C LYS A 125 -9.86 -13.24 22.53
N VAL A 126 -9.34 -12.15 21.97
CA VAL A 126 -10.16 -10.99 21.58
C VAL A 126 -11.17 -11.41 20.51
N LEU A 127 -10.72 -12.11 19.45
CA LEU A 127 -11.61 -12.55 18.38
C LEU A 127 -12.64 -13.58 18.85
N SER A 128 -12.28 -14.54 19.71
CA SER A 128 -13.26 -15.50 20.25
C SER A 128 -14.33 -14.79 21.06
N LEU A 129 -13.96 -13.77 21.82
CA LEU A 129 -14.88 -12.99 22.63
C LEU A 129 -15.77 -12.11 21.76
N LEU A 130 -15.20 -11.46 20.75
CA LEU A 130 -15.97 -10.62 19.82
C LEU A 130 -16.95 -11.46 19.00
N ARG A 131 -16.52 -12.59 18.42
CA ARG A 131 -17.37 -13.51 17.65
C ARG A 131 -18.54 -14.08 18.45
N ALA A 132 -18.34 -14.28 19.75
CA ALA A 132 -19.39 -14.83 20.61
C ALA A 132 -20.48 -13.80 20.98
N ASN A 133 -20.17 -12.50 20.93
CA ASN A 133 -21.04 -11.46 21.49
C ASN A 133 -21.46 -10.38 20.47
N PHE A 134 -20.75 -10.22 19.37
CA PHE A 134 -20.93 -9.12 18.43
C PHE A 134 -20.89 -9.60 16.98
N THR A 135 -21.51 -8.81 16.11
CA THR A 135 -21.54 -9.07 14.67
C THR A 135 -20.18 -8.79 14.05
N ASP A 136 -19.74 -9.71 13.20
CA ASP A 136 -18.60 -9.50 12.30
C ASP A 136 -19.03 -8.56 11.17
N LEU A 137 -18.60 -7.30 11.25
CA LEU A 137 -19.01 -6.29 10.29
C LEU A 137 -18.34 -6.51 8.93
N ASP A 138 -17.15 -7.12 8.88
CA ASP A 138 -16.50 -7.45 7.61
C ASP A 138 -17.35 -8.47 6.82
N LEU A 139 -17.82 -9.52 7.49
CA LEU A 139 -18.70 -10.52 6.86
C LEU A 139 -20.05 -9.91 6.47
N ARG A 140 -20.66 -9.10 7.35
CA ARG A 140 -21.94 -8.44 7.06
C ARG A 140 -21.84 -7.53 5.83
N ASP A 141 -20.83 -6.66 5.81
CA ASP A 141 -20.63 -5.70 4.73
C ASP A 141 -20.30 -6.42 3.41
N GLN A 142 -19.56 -7.53 3.47
CA GLN A 142 -19.29 -8.36 2.30
C GLN A 142 -20.57 -9.01 1.75
N HIS A 143 -21.41 -9.58 2.61
CA HIS A 143 -22.68 -10.16 2.19
C HIS A 143 -23.62 -9.11 1.61
N GLN A 144 -23.73 -7.95 2.26
CA GLN A 144 -24.52 -6.82 1.76
C GLN A 144 -24.00 -6.34 0.40
N SER A 145 -22.68 -6.22 0.23
CA SER A 145 -22.08 -5.85 -1.05
C SER A 145 -22.32 -6.92 -2.13
N GLU A 146 -22.38 -8.21 -1.79
CA GLU A 146 -22.73 -9.27 -2.75
C GLU A 146 -24.21 -9.17 -3.16
N GLU A 147 -25.12 -8.96 -2.21
CA GLU A 147 -26.54 -8.75 -2.49
C GLU A 147 -26.78 -7.51 -3.36
N ASP A 148 -26.12 -6.39 -3.05
CA ASP A 148 -26.19 -5.17 -3.85
C ASP A 148 -25.74 -5.39 -5.30
N ILE A 149 -24.80 -6.30 -5.54
CA ILE A 149 -24.38 -6.68 -6.90
C ILE A 149 -25.40 -7.61 -7.56
N ILE A 150 -25.92 -8.60 -6.82
CA ILE A 150 -26.84 -9.62 -7.34
C ILE A 150 -28.18 -8.99 -7.75
N TYR A 151 -28.68 -8.01 -7.00
CA TYR A 151 -29.95 -7.33 -7.28
C TYR A 151 -29.81 -6.08 -8.17
N ASN A 152 -28.61 -5.80 -8.68
CA ASN A 152 -28.38 -4.67 -9.56
C ASN A 152 -28.49 -5.07 -11.04
N ASN A 153 -29.49 -4.51 -11.71
CA ASN A 153 -29.79 -4.74 -13.12
C ASN A 153 -28.66 -4.31 -14.09
N ASP A 154 -27.70 -3.49 -13.64
CA ASP A 154 -26.51 -3.15 -14.44
C ASP A 154 -25.58 -4.37 -14.68
N TYR A 155 -25.66 -5.39 -13.82
CA TYR A 155 -24.75 -6.55 -13.83
C TYR A 155 -25.40 -7.86 -14.30
N GLY A 156 -26.71 -7.87 -14.54
CA GLY A 156 -27.48 -8.99 -15.10
C GLY A 156 -28.97 -8.67 -15.09
N LEU A 157 -29.76 -9.26 -15.99
CA LEU A 157 -31.22 -9.05 -16.01
C LEU A 157 -31.94 -9.88 -14.94
N THR A 158 -31.30 -10.93 -14.44
CA THR A 158 -31.79 -11.74 -13.31
C THR A 158 -30.69 -11.91 -12.24
N PRO A 159 -31.07 -12.19 -10.98
CA PRO A 159 -30.12 -12.47 -9.89
C PRO A 159 -29.13 -13.59 -10.21
N GLU A 160 -29.58 -14.64 -10.90
CA GLU A 160 -28.73 -15.77 -11.30
C GLU A 160 -27.69 -15.35 -12.34
N GLU A 161 -28.09 -14.51 -13.30
CA GLU A 161 -27.18 -13.96 -14.30
C GLU A 161 -26.14 -13.04 -13.65
N ALA A 162 -26.56 -12.14 -12.75
CA ALA A 162 -25.67 -11.25 -12.01
C ALA A 162 -24.66 -12.02 -11.15
N ALA A 163 -25.11 -13.05 -10.44
CA ALA A 163 -24.24 -13.92 -9.64
C ALA A 163 -23.21 -14.66 -10.52
N GLN A 164 -23.63 -15.16 -11.69
CA GLN A 164 -22.73 -15.82 -12.63
C GLN A 164 -21.72 -14.84 -13.23
N ASN A 165 -22.13 -13.61 -13.55
CA ASN A 165 -21.26 -12.55 -14.04
C ASN A 165 -20.22 -12.14 -12.98
N LEU A 166 -20.63 -12.01 -11.71
CA LEU A 166 -19.72 -11.76 -10.59
C LEU A 166 -18.68 -12.88 -10.45
N LYS A 167 -19.11 -14.15 -10.53
CA LYS A 167 -18.20 -15.31 -10.46
C LYS A 167 -17.20 -15.31 -11.63
N ASN A 168 -17.66 -15.03 -12.84
CA ASN A 168 -16.80 -14.92 -14.02
C ASN A 168 -15.81 -13.76 -13.89
N ALA A 169 -16.25 -12.61 -13.38
CA ALA A 169 -15.40 -11.46 -13.11
C ALA A 169 -14.32 -11.77 -12.06
N LYS A 170 -14.67 -12.44 -10.95
CA LYS A 170 -13.71 -12.93 -9.94
C LYS A 170 -12.64 -13.84 -10.59
N LYS A 171 -13.06 -14.79 -11.43
CA LYS A 171 -12.14 -15.69 -12.15
C LYS A 171 -11.22 -14.93 -13.10
N LEU A 172 -11.76 -14.01 -13.90
CA LEU A 172 -10.98 -13.19 -14.82
C LEU A 172 -9.95 -12.34 -14.07
N CYS A 173 -10.33 -11.72 -12.96
CA CYS A 173 -9.42 -10.88 -12.18
C CYS A 173 -8.26 -11.68 -11.59
N ASN A 174 -8.52 -12.90 -11.11
CA ASN A 174 -7.46 -13.80 -10.63
C ASN A 174 -6.49 -14.19 -11.75
N ILE A 175 -7.02 -14.55 -12.93
CA ILE A 175 -6.19 -14.89 -14.10
C ILE A 175 -5.31 -13.71 -14.50
N LEU A 176 -5.89 -12.52 -14.62
CA LEU A 176 -5.16 -11.30 -15.01
C LEU A 176 -4.13 -10.88 -13.94
N SER A 177 -4.45 -11.04 -12.66
CA SER A 177 -3.52 -10.76 -11.57
C SER A 177 -2.31 -11.71 -11.60
N VAL A 178 -2.53 -13.01 -11.76
CA VAL A 178 -1.43 -13.99 -11.91
C VAL A 178 -0.62 -13.71 -13.17
N ALA A 179 -1.28 -13.44 -14.30
CA ALA A 179 -0.61 -13.09 -15.56
C ALA A 179 0.28 -11.85 -15.39
N SER A 180 -0.19 -10.81 -14.69
CA SER A 180 0.61 -9.60 -14.44
C SER A 180 1.89 -9.89 -13.66
N ILE A 181 1.85 -10.79 -12.68
CA ILE A 181 3.03 -11.19 -11.91
C ILE A 181 4.01 -11.92 -12.82
N ILE A 182 3.52 -12.87 -13.64
CA ILE A 182 4.36 -13.60 -14.59
C ILE A 182 5.02 -12.63 -15.58
N LEU A 183 4.27 -11.66 -16.12
CA LEU A 183 4.78 -10.64 -17.03
C LEU A 183 5.81 -9.73 -16.38
N ALA A 184 5.55 -9.28 -15.15
CA ALA A 184 6.48 -8.48 -14.36
C ALA A 184 7.78 -9.23 -14.08
N LEU A 185 7.70 -10.51 -13.72
CA LEU A 185 8.87 -11.37 -13.52
C LEU A 185 9.63 -11.64 -14.82
N TRP A 186 8.93 -11.76 -15.95
CA TRP A 186 9.57 -11.95 -17.26
C TRP A 186 10.45 -10.74 -17.61
N VAL A 187 9.93 -9.52 -17.52
CA VAL A 187 10.72 -8.29 -17.70
C VAL A 187 11.80 -8.15 -16.64
N GLY A 188 11.51 -8.56 -15.40
CA GLY A 188 12.45 -8.51 -14.29
C GLY A 188 13.67 -9.41 -14.46
N PHE A 189 13.51 -10.63 -14.98
CA PHE A 189 14.61 -11.61 -15.09
C PHE A 189 15.19 -11.73 -16.50
N TYR A 190 14.37 -11.59 -17.53
CA TYR A 190 14.75 -11.78 -18.93
C TYR A 190 14.18 -10.64 -19.78
N PRO A 191 14.71 -9.40 -19.61
CA PRO A 191 14.26 -8.26 -20.39
C PRO A 191 14.66 -8.45 -21.86
N ASP A 192 13.66 -8.59 -22.71
CA ASP A 192 13.79 -8.61 -24.16
C ASP A 192 12.72 -7.68 -24.74
N THR A 193 12.84 -7.36 -26.03
CA THR A 193 11.91 -6.42 -26.68
C THR A 193 10.45 -6.87 -26.55
N ASN A 194 10.20 -8.18 -26.60
CA ASN A 194 8.84 -8.73 -26.49
C ASN A 194 8.26 -8.55 -25.10
N SER A 195 9.00 -8.90 -24.04
CA SER A 195 8.54 -8.78 -22.67
C SER A 195 8.26 -7.33 -22.29
N LEU A 196 9.07 -6.38 -22.76
CA LEU A 196 8.81 -4.95 -22.62
C LEU A 196 7.50 -4.54 -23.29
N VAL A 197 7.30 -4.89 -24.57
CA VAL A 197 6.08 -4.52 -25.32
C VAL A 197 4.82 -5.12 -24.71
N VAL A 198 4.86 -6.40 -24.30
CA VAL A 198 3.71 -7.05 -23.67
C VAL A 198 3.36 -6.38 -22.34
N ASN A 199 4.36 -6.04 -21.51
CA ASN A 199 4.11 -5.33 -20.25
C ASN A 199 3.63 -3.89 -20.45
N MET A 200 4.03 -3.22 -21.53
CA MET A 200 3.49 -1.91 -21.90
C MET A 200 2.01 -2.05 -22.29
N ILE A 201 1.64 -3.01 -23.13
CA ILE A 201 0.25 -3.15 -23.59
C ILE A 201 -0.69 -3.63 -22.45
N PHE A 202 -0.18 -4.40 -21.50
CA PHE A 202 -1.01 -5.09 -20.51
C PHE A 202 -1.86 -4.14 -19.62
N PRO A 203 -1.34 -3.07 -19.00
CA PRO A 203 -2.15 -2.09 -18.28
C PRO A 203 -3.29 -1.49 -19.12
N VAL A 204 -3.09 -1.26 -20.42
CA VAL A 204 -4.14 -0.77 -21.33
C VAL A 204 -5.26 -1.80 -21.46
N VAL A 205 -4.92 -3.09 -21.59
CA VAL A 205 -5.91 -4.19 -21.61
C VAL A 205 -6.69 -4.23 -20.28
N ILE A 206 -6.02 -4.06 -19.15
CA ILE A 206 -6.67 -4.01 -17.83
C ILE A 206 -7.68 -2.86 -17.74
N LEU A 207 -7.33 -1.66 -18.22
CA LEU A 207 -8.24 -0.51 -18.26
C LEU A 207 -9.48 -0.78 -19.11
N LEU A 208 -9.32 -1.43 -20.26
CA LEU A 208 -10.44 -1.80 -21.12
C LEU A 208 -11.36 -2.83 -20.46
N VAL A 209 -10.80 -3.80 -19.73
CA VAL A 209 -11.59 -4.77 -18.96
C VAL A 209 -12.40 -4.07 -17.87
N ILE A 210 -11.77 -3.17 -17.10
CA ILE A 210 -12.44 -2.38 -16.06
C ILE A 210 -13.56 -1.54 -16.66
N LYS A 211 -13.28 -0.78 -17.73
CA LYS A 211 -14.26 0.06 -18.41
C LYS A 211 -15.45 -0.74 -18.93
N ARG A 212 -15.21 -1.91 -19.53
CA ARG A 212 -16.25 -2.79 -20.06
C ARG A 212 -17.10 -3.42 -18.96
N SER A 213 -16.56 -3.61 -17.76
CA SER A 213 -17.28 -4.20 -16.62
C SER A 213 -18.32 -3.27 -15.98
N ARG A 214 -18.39 -2.00 -16.40
CA ARG A 214 -19.38 -1.00 -15.94
C ARG A 214 -19.42 -0.81 -14.41
N GLY A 215 -18.29 -1.01 -13.73
CA GLY A 215 -18.16 -0.87 -12.27
C GLY A 215 -18.26 -2.18 -11.49
N LEU A 216 -18.47 -3.33 -12.17
CA LEU A 216 -18.41 -4.64 -11.52
C LEU A 216 -16.99 -4.96 -11.05
N ILE A 217 -15.98 -4.68 -11.89
CA ILE A 217 -14.56 -4.86 -11.57
C ILE A 217 -13.96 -3.50 -11.22
N ARG A 218 -13.23 -3.43 -10.11
CA ARG A 218 -12.67 -2.18 -9.58
C ARG A 218 -11.15 -2.24 -9.42
N VAL A 219 -10.53 -1.06 -9.41
CA VAL A 219 -9.09 -0.89 -9.06
C VAL A 219 -8.93 -0.51 -7.60
N ASP A 220 -9.97 0.07 -7.00
CA ASP A 220 -10.03 0.37 -5.57
C ASP A 220 -11.29 -0.27 -4.98
N SER A 221 -11.18 -1.54 -4.64
CA SER A 221 -12.20 -2.21 -3.83
C SER A 221 -11.86 -1.97 -2.37
N SER A 222 -12.81 -1.47 -1.58
CA SER A 222 -12.69 -1.56 -0.12
C SER A 222 -12.48 -3.03 0.25
N LYS A 223 -11.78 -3.28 1.36
CA LYS A 223 -11.43 -4.64 1.78
C LYS A 223 -12.64 -5.57 1.93
N ASN A 224 -13.81 -5.00 2.24
CA ASN A 224 -15.07 -5.72 2.44
C ASN A 224 -15.99 -5.66 1.22
N SER A 225 -15.55 -5.08 0.10
CA SER A 225 -16.33 -5.05 -1.13
C SER A 225 -16.30 -6.42 -1.80
N ALA A 226 -17.45 -6.84 -2.29
CA ALA A 226 -17.60 -8.03 -3.10
C ALA A 226 -17.04 -7.89 -4.53
N ASN A 227 -16.78 -6.66 -4.96
CA ASN A 227 -16.27 -6.36 -6.29
C ASN A 227 -14.86 -6.95 -6.48
N PRO A 228 -14.62 -7.69 -7.57
CA PRO A 228 -13.29 -8.17 -7.91
C PRO A 228 -12.31 -7.01 -8.10
N ASN A 229 -11.08 -7.21 -7.61
CA ASN A 229 -10.03 -6.20 -7.66
C ASN A 229 -8.95 -6.52 -8.70
N LEU A 230 -8.57 -5.52 -9.50
CA LEU A 230 -7.47 -5.57 -10.46
C LEU A 230 -6.27 -4.65 -10.12
N SER A 231 -6.18 -4.06 -8.92
CA SER A 231 -5.05 -3.16 -8.59
C SER A 231 -3.70 -3.84 -8.82
N LEU A 232 -3.55 -5.10 -8.40
CA LEU A 232 -2.29 -5.82 -8.58
C LEU A 232 -1.95 -6.03 -10.07
N ALA A 233 -2.95 -6.44 -10.86
CA ALA A 233 -2.81 -6.64 -12.30
C ALA A 233 -2.39 -5.37 -13.04
N PHE A 234 -2.87 -4.24 -12.53
CA PHE A 234 -2.55 -2.92 -13.04
C PHE A 234 -1.16 -2.47 -12.58
N ILE A 235 -0.84 -2.61 -11.30
CA ILE A 235 0.35 -2.02 -10.68
C ILE A 235 1.63 -2.80 -11.01
N ALA A 236 1.59 -4.13 -11.01
CA ALA A 236 2.81 -4.96 -11.13
C ALA A 236 3.64 -4.70 -12.42
N PRO A 237 3.04 -4.62 -13.62
CA PRO A 237 3.78 -4.35 -14.86
C PRO A 237 4.49 -2.99 -14.85
N LEU A 238 3.82 -1.94 -14.35
CA LEU A 238 4.42 -0.62 -14.23
C LEU A 238 5.65 -0.65 -13.32
N PHE A 239 5.55 -1.29 -12.16
CA PHE A 239 6.68 -1.37 -11.23
C PHE A 239 7.87 -2.12 -11.85
N ALA A 240 7.63 -3.20 -12.59
CA ALA A 240 8.69 -3.95 -13.27
C ALA A 240 9.35 -3.12 -14.37
N LEU A 241 8.56 -2.45 -15.22
CA LEU A 241 9.06 -1.57 -16.28
C LEU A 241 9.83 -0.37 -15.70
N ALA A 242 9.33 0.24 -14.63
CA ALA A 242 10.00 1.35 -13.96
C ALA A 242 11.36 0.91 -13.39
N LEU A 243 11.40 -0.22 -12.69
CA LEU A 243 12.64 -0.77 -12.13
C LEU A 243 13.67 -1.03 -13.25
N ARG A 244 13.23 -1.54 -14.40
CA ARG A 244 14.08 -1.71 -15.58
C ARG A 244 14.57 -0.40 -16.15
N CYS A 245 13.67 0.56 -16.35
CA CYS A 245 14.01 1.88 -16.87
C CYS A 245 15.10 2.56 -16.02
N PHE A 246 14.99 2.51 -14.68
CA PHE A 246 15.99 3.11 -13.79
C PHE A 246 17.29 2.31 -13.66
N SER A 247 17.27 1.01 -13.95
CA SER A 247 18.47 0.15 -13.87
C SER A 247 19.26 0.16 -15.17
N ASP A 248 18.57 0.20 -16.31
CA ASP A 248 19.17 -0.04 -17.62
C ASP A 248 19.55 1.29 -18.33
N TYR A 249 18.94 2.43 -17.97
CA TYR A 249 19.15 3.70 -18.66
C TYR A 249 19.70 4.81 -17.76
N HIS A 250 20.73 5.50 -18.26
CA HIS A 250 21.24 6.74 -17.69
C HIS A 250 20.76 7.92 -18.53
N ILE A 251 19.68 8.56 -18.08
CA ILE A 251 19.03 9.65 -18.83
C ILE A 251 19.75 10.97 -18.54
N PHE A 252 20.35 11.55 -19.59
CA PHE A 252 21.03 12.83 -19.50
C PHE A 252 20.07 14.03 -19.44
N SER A 253 18.98 13.98 -20.20
CA SER A 253 17.97 15.06 -20.26
C SER A 253 16.57 14.53 -20.54
N PHE A 254 15.58 15.10 -19.86
CA PHE A 254 14.15 14.77 -19.99
C PHE A 254 13.37 15.75 -20.87
N GLN A 255 14.02 16.76 -21.45
CA GLN A 255 13.33 17.92 -22.05
C GLN A 255 12.32 17.54 -23.15
N ASN A 256 12.70 16.63 -24.05
CA ASN A 256 11.86 16.23 -25.19
C ASN A 256 10.84 15.12 -24.86
N MET A 257 10.96 14.50 -23.68
CA MET A 257 10.09 13.38 -23.27
C MET A 257 8.67 13.88 -22.95
N TRP A 258 8.57 15.04 -22.31
CA TRP A 258 7.30 15.53 -21.74
C TRP A 258 6.19 15.69 -22.77
N THR A 259 6.52 16.13 -23.99
CA THR A 259 5.51 16.30 -25.06
C THR A 259 4.82 14.97 -25.38
N PHE A 260 5.60 13.90 -25.55
CA PHE A 260 5.06 12.58 -25.86
C PHE A 260 4.35 11.96 -24.66
N THR A 261 4.89 12.13 -23.45
CA THR A 261 4.25 11.68 -22.21
C THR A 261 2.88 12.35 -22.01
N ILE A 262 2.79 13.67 -22.17
CA ILE A 262 1.53 14.41 -22.00
C ILE A 262 0.53 13.98 -23.07
N ALA A 263 0.95 13.83 -24.33
CA ALA A 263 0.07 13.37 -25.40
C ALA A 263 -0.49 11.96 -25.13
N ALA A 264 0.38 11.01 -24.75
CA ALA A 264 -0.04 9.65 -24.39
C ALA A 264 -0.97 9.64 -23.17
N PHE A 265 -0.64 10.43 -22.14
CA PHE A 265 -1.46 10.56 -20.94
C PHE A 265 -2.85 11.10 -21.26
N VAL A 266 -2.96 12.16 -22.07
CA VAL A 266 -4.26 12.72 -22.46
C VAL A 266 -5.10 11.68 -23.18
N VAL A 267 -4.52 10.92 -24.11
CA VAL A 267 -5.24 9.84 -24.82
C VAL A 267 -5.73 8.77 -23.84
N LEU A 268 -4.87 8.25 -22.97
CA LEU A 268 -5.23 7.20 -22.02
C LEU A 268 -6.21 7.69 -20.94
N ALA A 269 -6.03 8.91 -20.43
CA ALA A 269 -6.95 9.54 -19.49
C ALA A 269 -8.33 9.72 -20.13
N THR A 270 -8.39 10.17 -21.39
CA THR A 270 -9.65 10.31 -22.15
C THR A 270 -10.36 8.96 -22.29
N ILE A 271 -9.62 7.91 -22.69
CA ILE A 271 -10.16 6.55 -22.80
C ILE A 271 -10.65 6.04 -21.44
N THR A 272 -9.95 6.34 -20.36
CA THR A 272 -10.23 5.83 -19.02
C THR A 272 -11.42 6.53 -18.37
N PHE A 273 -11.41 7.87 -18.34
CA PHE A 273 -12.37 8.67 -17.57
C PHE A 273 -13.66 8.99 -18.34
N ILE A 274 -13.64 9.05 -19.68
CA ILE A 274 -14.86 9.33 -20.43
C ILE A 274 -15.75 8.08 -20.49
N GLY A 275 -16.95 8.20 -19.93
CA GLY A 275 -17.99 7.16 -19.95
C GLY A 275 -17.79 6.05 -18.93
N SER A 276 -16.90 6.23 -17.94
CA SER A 276 -16.73 5.29 -16.83
C SER A 276 -17.66 5.65 -15.67
N LYS A 277 -18.48 4.68 -15.21
CA LYS A 277 -19.23 4.82 -13.95
C LYS A 277 -18.32 4.75 -12.71
N GLU A 278 -17.15 4.13 -12.86
CA GLU A 278 -16.18 3.92 -11.77
C GLU A 278 -15.48 5.21 -11.33
N PHE A 279 -15.15 6.09 -12.29
CA PHE A 279 -14.42 7.33 -11.99
C PHE A 279 -15.41 8.49 -11.92
N ASN A 280 -15.81 8.80 -10.69
CA ASN A 280 -16.70 9.91 -10.39
C ASN A 280 -15.96 10.98 -9.58
N PHE A 281 -16.26 12.24 -9.84
CA PHE A 281 -15.70 13.39 -9.11
C PHE A 281 -16.62 13.86 -7.96
N SER A 282 -17.67 13.12 -7.64
CA SER A 282 -18.56 13.43 -6.51
C SER A 282 -18.01 12.87 -5.20
N GLY A 283 -17.52 13.75 -4.33
CA GLY A 283 -17.06 13.42 -2.97
C GLY A 283 -15.55 13.22 -2.86
N TYR A 284 -15.00 13.54 -1.68
CA TYR A 284 -13.56 13.59 -1.44
C TYR A 284 -12.84 12.26 -1.71
N ALA A 285 -13.42 11.13 -1.28
CA ALA A 285 -12.81 9.80 -1.49
C ALA A 285 -12.72 9.44 -2.99
N ASN A 286 -13.77 9.71 -3.76
CA ASN A 286 -13.79 9.42 -5.19
C ASN A 286 -12.84 10.33 -5.98
N ILE A 287 -12.70 11.60 -5.58
CA ILE A 287 -11.70 12.52 -6.13
C ILE A 287 -10.28 12.01 -5.85
N ALA A 288 -10.00 11.58 -4.61
CA ALA A 288 -8.70 11.04 -4.24
C ALA A 288 -8.35 9.79 -5.06
N ASN A 289 -9.29 8.87 -5.24
CA ASN A 289 -9.11 7.67 -6.05
C ASN A 289 -8.87 8.00 -7.53
N THR A 290 -9.68 8.91 -8.08
CA THR A 290 -9.53 9.35 -9.47
C THR A 290 -8.18 10.03 -9.70
N LEU A 291 -7.75 10.87 -8.76
CA LEU A 291 -6.44 11.52 -8.80
C LEU A 291 -5.31 10.49 -8.70
N MET A 292 -5.43 9.50 -7.82
CA MET A 292 -4.44 8.43 -7.68
C MET A 292 -4.27 7.64 -8.99
N ILE A 293 -5.38 7.33 -9.67
CA ILE A 293 -5.35 6.66 -10.97
C ILE A 293 -4.76 7.56 -12.05
N ALA A 294 -5.07 8.86 -12.05
CA ALA A 294 -4.45 9.82 -12.97
C ALA A 294 -2.93 9.91 -12.77
N VAL A 295 -2.46 9.97 -11.51
CA VAL A 295 -1.02 9.95 -11.18
C VAL A 295 -0.37 8.65 -11.63
N TYR A 296 -1.03 7.51 -11.41
CA TYR A 296 -0.56 6.22 -11.91
C TYR A 296 -0.45 6.24 -13.44
N LEU A 297 -1.49 6.66 -14.16
CA LEU A 297 -1.50 6.69 -15.64
C LEU A 297 -0.39 7.59 -16.18
N PHE A 298 -0.16 8.73 -15.53
CA PHE A 298 0.91 9.63 -15.91
C PHE A 298 2.29 8.99 -15.71
N GLY A 299 2.54 8.36 -14.54
CA GLY A 299 3.77 7.61 -14.28
C GLY A 299 3.99 6.48 -15.26
N TYR A 300 2.93 5.76 -15.63
CA TYR A 300 2.95 4.75 -16.67
C TYR A 300 3.35 5.33 -18.04
N CYS A 301 2.77 6.46 -18.45
CA CYS A 301 3.17 7.13 -19.70
C CYS A 301 4.63 7.61 -19.69
N VAL A 302 5.16 8.05 -18.54
CA VAL A 302 6.57 8.44 -18.42
C VAL A 302 7.46 7.23 -18.69
N VAL A 303 7.22 6.11 -18.01
CA VAL A 303 8.03 4.89 -18.12
C VAL A 303 7.97 4.33 -19.53
N ASP A 304 6.78 4.22 -20.12
CA ASP A 304 6.61 3.67 -21.47
C ASP A 304 7.32 4.53 -22.52
N VAL A 305 7.18 5.86 -22.46
CA VAL A 305 7.87 6.76 -23.40
C VAL A 305 9.39 6.63 -23.27
N LEU A 306 9.92 6.49 -22.04
CA LEU A 306 11.35 6.27 -21.84
C LEU A 306 11.82 4.95 -22.42
N ILE A 307 11.11 3.85 -22.16
CA ILE A 307 11.47 2.53 -22.68
C ILE A 307 11.39 2.52 -24.21
N ILE A 308 10.34 3.12 -24.78
CA ILE A 308 10.17 3.23 -26.24
C ILE A 308 11.34 4.02 -26.83
N ASN A 309 11.69 5.16 -26.24
CA ASN A 309 12.79 5.98 -26.72
C ASN A 309 14.12 5.21 -26.57
N CYS A 310 14.48 4.74 -25.37
CA CYS A 310 15.80 4.14 -25.15
C CYS A 310 15.99 2.76 -25.79
N THR A 311 14.94 1.94 -25.92
CA THR A 311 15.05 0.57 -26.48
C THR A 311 14.96 0.58 -28.00
N PHE A 312 14.12 1.45 -28.56
CA PHE A 312 13.81 1.44 -29.99
C PHE A 312 14.47 2.59 -30.76
N ASP A 313 15.23 3.45 -30.09
CA ASP A 313 16.04 4.46 -30.77
C ASP A 313 17.14 3.80 -31.59
N LYS A 314 17.13 4.13 -32.88
CA LYS A 314 18.13 3.71 -33.88
C LYS A 314 18.96 4.91 -34.36
N SER A 315 18.90 6.04 -33.64
CA SER A 315 19.66 7.24 -33.96
C SER A 315 21.16 7.00 -33.84
N ILE A 316 21.93 7.82 -34.57
CA ILE A 316 23.39 7.74 -34.57
C ILE A 316 23.90 8.47 -33.31
N PRO A 317 24.72 7.82 -32.45
CA PRO A 317 25.26 8.47 -31.26
C PRO A 317 26.06 9.74 -31.62
N GLN A 318 25.73 10.85 -30.96
CA GLN A 318 26.49 12.09 -31.09
C GLN A 318 27.71 12.04 -30.16
N THR A 319 28.90 12.18 -30.74
CA THR A 319 30.14 12.26 -29.97
C THR A 319 30.48 13.71 -29.69
N TYR A 320 30.60 14.04 -28.40
CA TYR A 320 31.05 15.36 -27.96
C TYR A 320 32.50 15.26 -27.54
N LYS A 321 33.37 16.09 -28.14
CA LYS A 321 34.75 16.24 -27.66
C LYS A 321 34.72 17.20 -26.48
N ALA A 322 34.91 16.68 -25.28
CA ALA A 322 35.18 17.51 -24.10
C ALA A 322 36.67 17.93 -24.14
N GLU A 323 36.92 19.23 -24.17
CA GLU A 323 38.27 19.77 -23.94
C GLU A 323 38.53 19.77 -22.43
N VAL A 324 39.59 19.09 -22.00
CA VAL A 324 40.02 19.10 -20.60
C VAL A 324 40.75 20.42 -20.36
N LEU A 325 40.09 21.38 -19.71
CA LEU A 325 40.65 22.72 -19.50
C LEU A 325 41.75 22.72 -18.43
N ASP A 326 41.54 21.93 -17.37
CA ASP A 326 42.52 21.74 -16.30
C ASP A 326 42.43 20.31 -15.76
N LYS A 327 43.59 19.73 -15.42
CA LYS A 327 43.69 18.41 -14.80
C LYS A 327 44.50 18.54 -13.52
N ARG A 328 43.81 18.58 -12.38
CA ARG A 328 44.45 18.59 -11.07
C ARG A 328 44.57 17.19 -10.50
N ILE A 329 45.80 16.78 -10.21
CA ILE A 329 46.10 15.51 -9.53
C ILE A 329 46.55 15.86 -8.11
N SER A 330 45.70 15.58 -7.11
CA SER A 330 46.08 15.70 -5.70
C SER A 330 46.69 14.38 -5.21
N LYS A 331 47.93 14.42 -4.73
CA LYS A 331 48.61 13.29 -4.09
C LYS A 331 48.35 13.31 -2.58
N GLY A 332 47.14 12.94 -2.17
CA GLY A 332 46.77 12.71 -0.77
C GLY A 332 46.51 11.22 -0.48
N LYS A 333 45.99 10.91 0.72
CA LYS A 333 45.62 9.53 1.15
C LYS A 333 44.53 8.89 0.26
N GLN A 334 43.82 9.70 -0.53
CA GLN A 334 42.98 9.29 -1.66
C GLN A 334 43.37 10.16 -2.86
N GLN A 335 43.76 9.55 -3.97
CA GLN A 335 43.95 10.28 -5.23
C GLN A 335 42.58 10.72 -5.76
N ALA A 336 42.41 12.02 -5.98
CA ALA A 336 41.25 12.59 -6.64
C ALA A 336 41.68 13.21 -7.97
N ILE A 337 40.97 12.88 -9.04
CA ILE A 337 41.11 13.51 -10.36
C ILE A 337 39.90 14.42 -10.55
N ILE A 338 40.15 15.71 -10.69
CA ILE A 338 39.13 16.69 -11.04
C ILE A 338 39.39 17.09 -12.49
N LEU A 339 38.41 16.87 -13.34
CA LEU A 339 38.38 17.34 -14.73
C LEU A 339 37.48 18.57 -14.74
N LEU A 340 38.04 19.73 -15.10
CA LEU A 340 37.30 20.99 -15.28
C LEU A 340 37.01 21.24 -16.76
#